data_AF-A0A3S3NC25-F1
#
_entry.id   AF-A0A3S3NC25-F1
#
_cell.length_a   1.000
_cell.length_b   1.000
_cell.length_c   1.000
_cell.angle_alpha   90.00
_cell.angle_beta   90.00
_cell.angle_gamma   90.00
#
_symmetry.space_group_name_H-M   'P 1'
#
loop_
_entity.id
_entity.type
_entity.pdbx_description
1 polymer ?
#
loop_
_entity_poly.entity_id
_entity_poly.type
_entity_poly.pdbx_seq_one_letter_code
_entity_poly.pdbx_strand_id
1 'polypeptide(L)'
;LGYTYNNDYCDAFQKHAELKRKAELRALNEHHRSQITDYFWSKEEMLKLSFIQPPVYYEYAPLSVNFTTVSAVVGRIIVNDFHFNELKYGNKSETECQIVKIYKEVINCLTKQHLKLIDSVGNREVERKKIITRNVAENSAVQYAFSAYKSFAEDQGELDFRLPPPMKHFTKDQLFFYFTN
;
A
#
# COMPACT_ATOMS: atom_id res chain seq x y z
N LEU A 1 -22.55 -44.85 -14.42
CA LEU A 1 -21.84 -43.58 -14.67
C LEU A 1 -22.90 -42.52 -14.93
N GLY A 2 -23.42 -41.92 -13.86
CA GLY A 2 -24.53 -40.97 -13.92
C GLY A 2 -24.08 -39.60 -13.42
N TYR A 3 -24.19 -38.61 -14.29
CA TYR A 3 -24.05 -37.21 -13.93
C TYR A 3 -25.24 -36.80 -13.05
N THR A 4 -24.99 -36.25 -11.87
CA THR A 4 -25.94 -35.38 -11.16
C THR A 4 -25.30 -34.01 -11.02
N TYR A 5 -25.50 -33.19 -12.06
CA TYR A 5 -25.51 -31.74 -11.94
C TYR A 5 -26.71 -31.38 -11.05
N ASN A 6 -26.46 -31.08 -9.77
CA ASN A 6 -27.40 -30.28 -8.99
C ASN A 6 -26.64 -29.06 -8.49
N ASN A 7 -26.84 -27.97 -9.23
CA ASN A 7 -26.39 -26.63 -8.90
C ASN A 7 -27.06 -26.21 -7.59
N ASP A 8 -26.34 -26.31 -6.48
CA ASP A 8 -26.71 -25.55 -5.30
C ASP A 8 -25.55 -24.69 -4.83
N TYR A 9 -25.11 -23.82 -5.75
CA TYR A 9 -24.16 -22.75 -5.45
C TYR A 9 -24.65 -21.88 -4.29
N CYS A 10 -25.96 -21.73 -4.13
CA CYS A 10 -26.57 -21.03 -3.00
C CYS A 10 -26.30 -21.76 -1.68
N ASP A 11 -26.57 -23.06 -1.59
CA ASP A 11 -26.24 -23.86 -0.41
C ASP A 11 -24.75 -23.88 -0.10
N ALA A 12 -23.91 -24.01 -1.13
CA ALA A 12 -22.45 -23.99 -0.98
C ALA A 12 -21.98 -22.62 -0.47
N PHE A 13 -22.53 -21.53 -1.00
CA PHE A 13 -22.23 -20.16 -0.56
C PHE A 13 -22.73 -19.91 0.87
N GLN A 14 -23.94 -20.36 1.21
CA GLN A 14 -24.49 -20.23 2.56
C GLN A 14 -23.65 -20.99 3.59
N LYS A 15 -23.28 -22.24 3.29
CA LYS A 15 -22.36 -23.03 4.14
C LYS A 15 -21.00 -22.34 4.29
N HIS A 16 -20.46 -21.79 3.21
CA HIS A 16 -19.20 -21.04 3.27
C HIS A 16 -19.31 -19.76 4.10
N ALA A 17 -20.39 -18.99 3.94
CA ALA A 17 -20.66 -17.79 4.71
C ALA A 17 -20.84 -18.09 6.22
N GLU A 18 -21.52 -19.18 6.56
CA GLU A 18 -21.65 -19.64 7.94
C GLU A 18 -20.31 -20.05 8.55
N LEU A 19 -19.50 -20.79 7.81
CA LEU A 19 -18.16 -21.19 8.23
C LEU A 19 -17.26 -19.97 8.47
N LYS A 20 -17.28 -19.00 7.55
CA LYS A 20 -16.55 -17.74 7.68
C LYS A 20 -17.00 -16.96 8.91
N ARG A 21 -18.31 -16.81 9.12
CA ARG A 21 -18.88 -16.12 10.29
C ARG A 21 -18.51 -16.82 11.61
N LYS A 22 -18.53 -18.15 11.64
CA LYS A 22 -18.09 -18.94 12.81
C LYS A 22 -16.60 -18.76 13.08
N ALA A 23 -15.77 -18.70 12.04
CA ALA A 23 -14.33 -18.43 12.17
C ALA A 23 -14.07 -17.01 12.70
N GLU A 24 -14.77 -16.00 12.19
CA GLU A 24 -14.70 -14.62 12.68
C GLU A 24 -15.11 -14.51 14.16
N LEU A 25 -16.20 -15.18 14.56
CA LEU A 25 -16.65 -15.22 15.96
C LEU A 25 -15.66 -15.94 16.89
N ARG A 26 -14.99 -17.00 16.42
CA ARG A 26 -13.92 -17.67 17.17
C ARG A 26 -12.70 -16.76 17.33
N ALA A 27 -12.29 -16.08 16.26
CA ALA A 27 -11.19 -15.12 16.30
C ALA A 27 -11.49 -13.95 17.26
N LEU A 28 -12.73 -13.46 17.33
CA LEU A 28 -13.15 -12.45 18.32
C LEU A 28 -13.01 -12.97 19.77
N ASN A 29 -13.38 -14.22 20.03
CA ASN A 29 -13.24 -14.84 21.36
C ASN A 29 -11.78 -15.10 21.76
N GLU A 30 -10.90 -15.38 20.79
CA GLU A 30 -9.46 -15.52 20.99
C GLU A 30 -8.76 -14.16 21.15
N HIS A 31 -9.22 -13.15 20.41
CA HIS A 31 -8.70 -11.78 20.51
C HIS A 31 -9.01 -11.17 21.88
N HIS A 32 -10.17 -11.48 22.47
CA HIS A 32 -10.50 -11.06 23.85
C HIS A 32 -9.60 -11.70 24.92
N ARG A 33 -8.98 -12.85 24.62
CA ARG A 33 -8.06 -13.56 25.54
C ARG A 33 -6.60 -13.12 25.38
N SER A 34 -6.24 -12.45 24.28
CA SER A 34 -4.88 -12.02 23.95
C SER A 34 -4.65 -10.50 24.05
N GLN A 35 -5.60 -9.72 24.55
CA GLN A 35 -5.49 -8.25 24.67
C GLN A 35 -4.39 -7.75 25.63
N ILE A 36 -3.53 -8.61 26.18
CA ILE A 36 -2.49 -8.21 27.14
C ILE A 36 -1.08 -8.13 26.54
N THR A 37 -0.79 -8.65 25.32
CA THR A 37 0.64 -8.67 24.88
C THR A 37 1.01 -8.26 23.46
N ASP A 38 0.13 -8.14 22.45
CA ASP A 38 0.61 -7.85 21.09
C ASP A 38 -0.22 -6.78 20.38
N TYR A 39 -0.04 -5.52 20.79
CA TYR A 39 -0.28 -4.37 19.91
C TYR A 39 0.91 -4.28 18.97
N PHE A 40 0.85 -4.77 17.73
CA PHE A 40 1.56 -4.13 16.59
C PHE A 40 1.25 -4.64 15.17
N TRP A 41 0.28 -5.53 14.91
CA TRP A 41 0.02 -5.96 13.53
C TRP A 41 -1.49 -5.95 13.23
N SER A 42 -2.01 -4.77 12.89
CA SER A 42 -3.40 -4.65 12.46
C SER A 42 -3.50 -4.94 10.96
N LYS A 43 -4.05 -6.12 10.63
CA LYS A 43 -4.35 -6.65 9.29
C LYS A 43 -3.15 -6.95 8.39
N GLU A 44 -3.04 -8.24 8.05
CA GLU A 44 -2.24 -8.81 6.97
C GLU A 44 -2.49 -8.13 5.60
N GLU A 45 -1.93 -6.94 5.36
CA GLU A 45 -1.60 -6.52 4.00
C GLU A 45 -0.30 -7.22 3.57
N MET A 46 -0.31 -8.55 3.57
CA MET A 46 0.77 -9.34 2.98
C MET A 46 0.81 -9.04 1.48
N LEU A 47 2.00 -8.70 0.97
CA LEU A 47 2.25 -8.65 -0.47
C LEU A 47 2.01 -10.05 -1.03
N LYS A 48 0.81 -10.28 -1.59
CA LYS A 48 0.48 -11.55 -2.23
C LYS A 48 1.42 -11.74 -3.41
N LEU A 49 1.93 -12.95 -3.61
CA LEU A 49 2.75 -13.31 -4.78
C LEU A 49 2.04 -12.97 -6.10
N SER A 50 0.70 -12.94 -6.12
CA SER A 50 -0.09 -12.50 -7.27
C SER A 50 0.12 -11.03 -7.66
N PHE A 51 0.71 -10.20 -6.80
CA PHE A 51 1.12 -8.84 -7.14
C PHE A 51 2.52 -8.79 -7.75
N ILE A 52 3.35 -9.82 -7.60
CA ILE A 52 4.71 -9.87 -8.17
C ILE A 52 4.63 -10.51 -9.56
N GLN A 53 3.94 -9.82 -10.46
CA GLN A 53 3.79 -10.20 -11.86
C GLN A 53 3.61 -8.94 -12.72
N PRO A 54 3.76 -9.00 -14.05
CA PRO A 54 3.49 -7.85 -14.90
C PRO A 54 2.07 -7.28 -14.65
N PRO A 55 1.90 -5.94 -14.59
CA PRO A 55 2.89 -4.91 -14.85
C PRO A 55 3.71 -4.46 -13.62
N VAL A 56 3.52 -5.08 -12.45
CA VAL A 56 4.17 -4.66 -11.19
C VAL A 56 5.63 -5.11 -11.11
N TYR A 57 5.94 -6.31 -11.58
CA TYR A 57 7.31 -6.81 -11.63
C TYR A 57 7.52 -7.67 -12.87
N TYR A 58 8.64 -7.46 -13.55
CA TYR A 58 9.09 -8.32 -14.63
C TYR A 58 10.62 -8.43 -14.59
N GLU A 59 11.14 -9.64 -14.54
CA GLU A 59 12.58 -9.90 -14.41
C GLU A 59 13.42 -9.20 -15.49
N TYR A 60 12.87 -9.11 -16.72
CA TYR A 60 13.53 -8.45 -17.85
C TYR A 60 13.01 -7.03 -18.11
N ALA A 61 12.47 -6.35 -17.10
CA ALA A 61 12.22 -4.91 -17.17
C ALA A 61 13.46 -4.14 -16.67
N PRO A 62 13.67 -2.89 -17.13
CA PRO A 62 14.65 -2.01 -16.51
C PRO A 62 14.45 -1.94 -15.00
N LEU A 63 15.54 -1.84 -14.23
CA LEU A 63 15.46 -1.68 -12.78
C LEU A 63 14.64 -0.44 -12.41
N SER A 64 14.81 0.65 -13.16
CA SER A 64 14.02 1.87 -13.01
C SER A 64 12.50 1.61 -13.05
N VAL A 65 12.03 0.68 -13.89
CA VAL A 65 10.62 0.29 -13.99
C VAL A 65 10.21 -0.59 -12.81
N ASN A 66 10.96 -1.66 -12.51
CA ASN A 66 10.63 -2.56 -11.40
C ASN A 66 10.62 -1.84 -10.05
N PHE A 67 11.57 -0.93 -9.81
CA PHE A 67 11.63 -0.18 -8.57
C PHE A 67 10.40 0.72 -8.38
N THR A 68 9.99 1.46 -9.41
CA THR A 68 8.81 2.34 -9.28
C THR A 68 7.52 1.53 -9.07
N THR A 69 7.31 0.47 -9.85
CA THR A 69 6.06 -0.29 -9.83
C THR A 69 5.90 -1.15 -8.59
N VAL A 70 6.97 -1.80 -8.10
CA VAL A 70 6.94 -2.56 -6.83
C VAL A 70 6.77 -1.60 -5.65
N SER A 71 7.50 -0.47 -5.65
CA SER A 71 7.43 0.46 -4.52
C SER A 71 6.10 1.18 -4.41
N ALA A 72 5.37 1.38 -5.51
CA ALA A 72 3.99 1.87 -5.46
C ALA A 72 3.07 0.91 -4.68
N VAL A 73 3.30 -0.41 -4.76
CA VAL A 73 2.55 -1.42 -3.98
C VAL A 73 3.02 -1.42 -2.52
N VAL A 74 4.33 -1.50 -2.30
CA VAL A 74 4.92 -1.52 -0.94
C VAL A 74 4.58 -0.25 -0.16
N GLY A 75 4.67 0.92 -0.79
CA GLY A 75 4.37 2.18 -0.14
C GLY A 75 2.90 2.34 0.25
N ARG A 76 1.97 1.77 -0.53
CA ARG A 76 0.55 1.70 -0.14
C ARG A 76 0.35 0.82 1.09
N ILE A 77 1.03 -0.33 1.16
CA ILE A 77 0.99 -1.23 2.32
C ILE A 77 1.52 -0.52 3.57
N ILE A 78 2.70 0.10 3.47
CA ILE A 78 3.32 0.81 4.59
C ILE A 78 2.41 1.91 5.13
N VAL A 79 1.83 2.75 4.27
CA VAL A 79 1.00 3.87 4.74
C VAL A 79 -0.39 3.43 5.20
N ASN A 80 -0.93 2.35 4.64
CA ASN A 80 -2.13 1.74 5.18
C ASN A 80 -1.89 1.22 6.60
N ASP A 81 -0.77 0.54 6.85
CA ASP A 81 -0.38 0.00 8.15
C ASP A 81 -0.02 1.10 9.17
N PHE A 82 0.48 2.24 8.68
CA PHE A 82 0.73 3.42 9.52
C PHE A 82 -0.57 4.11 9.98
N HIS A 83 -1.24 3.50 10.96
CA HIS A 83 -2.40 4.05 11.65
C HIS A 83 -1.99 5.04 12.75
N PHE A 84 -1.58 6.26 12.38
CA PHE A 84 -1.24 7.32 13.35
C PHE A 84 -2.39 7.76 14.28
N ASN A 85 -3.63 7.30 14.04
CA ASN A 85 -4.75 7.50 14.97
C ASN A 85 -4.57 6.68 16.26
N GLU A 86 -3.80 5.58 16.22
CA GLU A 86 -3.54 4.69 17.35
C GLU A 86 -2.46 5.24 18.28
N LEU A 87 -1.59 6.11 17.78
CA LEU A 87 -0.70 6.93 18.60
C LEU A 87 -1.48 7.95 19.47
N LYS A 88 -2.80 7.87 19.61
CA LYS A 88 -3.56 8.74 20.54
C LYS A 88 -3.67 8.17 21.95
N TYR A 89 -3.47 6.87 22.15
CA TYR A 89 -3.76 6.19 23.41
C TYR A 89 -2.51 5.52 23.97
N GLY A 90 -1.70 6.28 24.72
CA GLY A 90 -0.50 5.78 25.39
C GLY A 90 0.28 6.89 26.10
N ASN A 91 1.09 6.50 27.09
CA ASN A 91 2.02 7.41 27.78
C ASN A 91 3.21 7.66 26.86
N LYS A 92 3.15 8.75 26.09
CA LYS A 92 4.13 9.00 25.02
C LYS A 92 5.46 9.46 25.57
N SER A 93 6.53 8.91 25.03
CA SER A 93 7.85 9.52 25.05
C SER A 93 7.83 10.88 24.34
N GLU A 94 8.81 11.72 24.67
CA GLU A 94 9.01 13.01 24.00
C GLU A 94 9.26 12.83 22.49
N THR A 95 9.99 11.78 22.11
CA THR A 95 10.25 11.40 20.71
C THR A 95 8.96 11.08 19.96
N GLU A 96 8.04 10.32 20.54
CA GLU A 96 6.74 10.03 19.92
C GLU A 96 5.89 11.30 19.74
N CYS A 97 5.98 12.24 20.69
CA CYS A 97 5.30 13.53 20.56
C CYS A 97 5.86 14.36 19.40
N GLN A 98 7.19 14.36 19.23
CA GLN A 98 7.85 15.04 18.11
C GLN A 98 7.49 14.40 16.76
N ILE A 99 7.48 13.07 16.67
CA ILE A 99 7.07 12.33 15.47
C ILE A 99 5.63 12.67 15.10
N VAL A 100 4.72 12.69 16.07
CA VAL A 100 3.32 13.08 15.85
C VAL A 100 3.19 14.52 15.36
N LYS A 101 4.04 15.44 15.85
CA LYS A 101 4.06 16.84 15.40
C LYS A 101 4.50 16.95 13.95
N ILE A 102 5.64 16.34 13.59
CA ILE A 102 6.17 16.32 12.22
C ILE A 102 5.14 15.71 11.27
N TYR A 103 4.54 14.59 11.65
CA TYR A 103 3.49 13.96 10.85
C TYR A 103 2.30 14.89 10.60
N LYS A 104 1.80 15.59 11.63
CA LYS A 104 0.70 16.57 11.46
C LYS A 104 1.08 17.71 10.51
N GLU A 105 2.33 18.17 10.56
CA GLU A 105 2.83 19.22 9.66
C GLU A 105 2.88 18.74 8.21
N VAL A 106 3.41 17.53 7.96
CA VAL A 106 3.44 16.88 6.64
C VAL A 106 2.02 16.69 6.09
N ILE A 107 1.11 16.15 6.89
CA ILE A 107 -0.29 15.94 6.51
C ILE A 107 -0.97 17.26 6.18
N ASN A 108 -0.73 18.31 6.97
CA ASN A 108 -1.32 19.63 6.72
C ASN A 108 -0.79 20.24 5.42
N CYS A 109 0.50 20.10 5.12
CA CYS A 109 1.09 20.54 3.87
C CYS A 109 0.47 19.82 2.66
N LEU A 110 0.43 18.49 2.71
CA LEU A 110 -0.15 17.66 1.64
C LEU A 110 -1.65 17.89 1.50
N THR A 111 -2.37 18.11 2.60
CA THR A 111 -3.77 18.52 2.57
C THR A 111 -3.91 19.80 1.77
N LYS A 112 -3.17 20.86 2.13
CA LYS A 112 -3.22 22.17 1.45
C LYS A 112 -2.90 22.08 -0.05
N GLN A 113 -1.90 21.28 -0.43
CA GLN A 113 -1.55 21.04 -1.83
C GLN A 113 -2.72 20.44 -2.63
N HIS A 114 -3.49 19.55 -2.00
CA HIS A 114 -4.57 18.79 -2.68
C HIS A 114 -5.98 19.36 -2.42
N LEU A 115 -6.12 20.43 -1.64
CA LEU A 115 -7.41 21.09 -1.36
C LEU A 115 -8.14 21.52 -2.64
N LYS A 116 -7.41 21.96 -3.68
CA LYS A 116 -7.99 22.35 -4.97
C LYS A 116 -8.58 21.17 -5.77
N LEU A 117 -8.08 19.94 -5.53
CA LEU A 117 -8.58 18.71 -6.16
C LEU A 117 -9.79 18.13 -5.43
N ILE A 118 -9.94 18.49 -4.16
CA ILE A 118 -11.01 18.03 -3.28
C ILE A 118 -12.34 18.72 -3.61
N ASP A 119 -12.30 19.97 -4.07
CA ASP A 119 -13.51 20.73 -4.45
C ASP A 119 -14.28 20.07 -5.62
N SER A 120 -13.63 19.25 -6.45
CA SER A 120 -14.28 18.52 -7.56
C SER A 120 -14.97 17.20 -7.19
N VAL A 121 -14.70 16.60 -6.02
CA VAL A 121 -15.17 15.24 -5.66
C VAL A 121 -16.37 15.26 -4.69
N GLY A 122 -16.76 16.44 -4.22
CA GLY A 122 -17.92 16.61 -3.33
C GLY A 122 -17.54 16.59 -1.85
N ASN A 123 -18.43 17.18 -1.04
CA ASN A 123 -18.10 17.75 0.26
C ASN A 123 -18.04 16.73 1.43
N ARG A 124 -17.64 15.47 1.20
CA ARG A 124 -17.65 14.42 2.23
C ARG A 124 -16.29 14.33 2.94
N GLU A 125 -16.27 14.64 4.23
CA GLU A 125 -15.06 14.66 5.07
C GLU A 125 -14.29 13.32 5.11
N VAL A 126 -15.02 12.20 5.11
CA VAL A 126 -14.42 10.85 5.08
C VAL A 126 -13.64 10.60 3.80
N GLU A 127 -14.15 11.09 2.66
CA GLU A 127 -13.53 10.92 1.35
C GLU A 127 -12.29 11.80 1.22
N ARG A 128 -12.34 13.04 1.73
CA ARG A 128 -11.17 13.90 1.86
C ARG A 128 -10.05 13.23 2.66
N LYS A 129 -10.37 12.66 3.82
CA LYS A 129 -9.38 11.98 4.66
C LYS A 129 -8.72 10.81 3.93
N LYS A 130 -9.52 9.99 3.22
CA LYS A 130 -8.99 8.88 2.41
C LYS A 130 -8.06 9.37 1.29
N ILE A 131 -8.46 10.40 0.55
CA ILE A 131 -7.66 10.98 -0.52
C ILE A 131 -6.34 11.53 0.02
N ILE A 132 -6.37 12.27 1.13
CA ILE A 132 -5.16 12.83 1.75
C ILE A 132 -4.23 11.72 2.20
N THR A 133 -4.72 10.71 2.91
CA THR A 133 -3.89 9.57 3.35
C THR A 133 -3.27 8.84 2.16
N ARG A 134 -4.03 8.61 1.09
CA ARG A 134 -3.51 8.00 -0.14
C ARG A 134 -2.43 8.86 -0.78
N ASN A 135 -2.64 10.17 -0.90
CA ASN A 135 -1.65 11.06 -1.50
C ASN A 135 -0.36 11.12 -0.66
N VAL A 136 -0.46 11.06 0.67
CA VAL A 136 0.72 10.96 1.56
C VAL A 136 1.47 9.66 1.30
N ALA A 137 0.74 8.55 1.15
CA ALA A 137 1.31 7.26 0.79
C ALA A 137 2.08 7.34 -0.52
N GLU A 138 1.43 7.83 -1.57
CA GLU A 138 1.97 7.84 -2.92
C GLU A 138 3.19 8.78 -3.02
N ASN A 139 3.14 9.97 -2.41
CA ASN A 139 4.29 10.89 -2.38
C ASN A 139 5.49 10.28 -1.63
N SER A 140 5.24 9.69 -0.46
CA SER A 140 6.31 9.08 0.34
C SER A 140 6.88 7.85 -0.37
N ALA A 141 6.02 7.03 -0.95
CA ALA A 141 6.39 5.83 -1.70
C ALA A 141 7.32 6.18 -2.85
N VAL A 142 6.96 7.15 -3.69
CA VAL A 142 7.78 7.59 -4.83
C VAL A 142 9.13 8.13 -4.36
N GLN A 143 9.17 8.91 -3.29
CA GLN A 143 10.41 9.44 -2.73
C GLN A 143 11.35 8.33 -2.26
N TYR A 144 10.85 7.39 -1.45
CA TYR A 144 11.65 6.27 -0.94
C TYR A 144 12.07 5.32 -2.06
N ALA A 145 11.17 5.04 -3.00
CA ALA A 145 11.41 4.21 -4.18
C ALA A 145 12.54 4.77 -5.03
N PHE A 146 12.50 6.08 -5.31
CA PHE A 146 13.51 6.73 -6.13
C PHE A 146 14.86 6.75 -5.41
N SER A 147 14.87 7.06 -4.11
CA SER A 147 16.09 7.01 -3.28
C SER A 147 16.72 5.61 -3.28
N ALA A 148 15.90 4.56 -3.10
CA ALA A 148 16.34 3.17 -3.13
C ALA A 148 16.86 2.77 -4.52
N TYR A 149 16.16 3.17 -5.58
CA TYR A 149 16.59 2.95 -6.96
C TYR A 149 17.94 3.61 -7.24
N LYS A 150 18.14 4.88 -6.86
CA LYS A 150 19.43 5.57 -7.07
C LYS A 150 20.55 4.87 -6.31
N SER A 151 20.33 4.53 -5.04
CA SER A 151 21.32 3.81 -4.22
C SER A 151 21.69 2.45 -4.84
N PHE A 152 20.70 1.69 -5.32
CA PHE A 152 20.95 0.40 -5.95
C PHE A 152 21.63 0.55 -7.33
N ALA A 153 21.24 1.55 -8.11
CA ALA A 153 21.80 1.81 -9.43
C ALA A 153 23.23 2.38 -9.39
N GLU A 154 23.67 2.95 -8.26
CA GLU A 154 25.07 3.32 -8.03
C GLU A 154 25.97 2.10 -8.02
N ASP A 155 25.54 1.02 -7.36
CA ASP A 155 26.33 -0.21 -7.22
C ASP A 155 26.11 -1.22 -8.36
N GLN A 156 24.91 -1.25 -8.96
CA GLN A 156 24.48 -2.27 -9.92
C GLN A 156 23.95 -1.65 -11.24
N GLY A 157 24.41 -0.44 -11.58
CA GLY A 157 23.88 0.35 -12.70
C GLY A 157 23.94 -0.30 -14.08
N GLU A 158 24.78 -1.33 -14.26
CA GLU A 158 24.87 -2.15 -15.48
C GLU A 158 23.64 -3.03 -15.71
N LEU A 159 22.96 -3.44 -14.63
CA LEU A 159 21.72 -4.23 -14.69
C LEU A 159 20.52 -3.39 -15.17
N ASP A 160 20.60 -2.07 -15.04
CA ASP A 160 19.55 -1.18 -15.54
C ASP A 160 19.84 -0.78 -16.99
N PHE A 161 18.92 -1.11 -17.89
CA PHE A 161 19.07 -0.85 -19.32
C PHE A 161 17.98 0.10 -19.82
N ARG A 162 18.26 0.78 -20.93
CA ARG A 162 17.24 1.60 -21.61
C ARG A 162 16.31 0.71 -22.42
N LEU A 163 15.06 1.13 -22.54
CA LEU A 163 14.11 0.44 -23.40
C LEU A 163 14.56 0.42 -24.87
N PRO A 164 14.16 -0.61 -25.65
CA PRO A 164 14.37 -0.61 -27.10
C PRO A 164 13.57 0.52 -27.77
N PRO A 165 13.86 0.82 -29.06
CA PRO A 165 13.00 1.71 -29.85
C PRO A 165 11.53 1.28 -29.79
N PRO A 166 10.56 2.22 -29.74
CA PRO A 166 10.72 3.67 -29.89
C PRO A 166 11.14 4.42 -28.60
N MET A 167 11.14 3.77 -27.44
CA MET A 167 11.33 4.42 -26.12
C MET A 167 12.80 4.59 -25.70
N LYS A 168 13.76 4.24 -26.57
CA LYS A 168 15.21 4.36 -26.31
C LYS A 168 15.69 5.75 -25.87
N HIS A 169 14.94 6.79 -26.23
CA HIS A 169 15.28 8.18 -25.92
C HIS A 169 15.01 8.57 -24.46
N PHE A 170 14.22 7.79 -23.72
CA PHE A 170 14.02 8.03 -22.29
C PHE A 170 15.24 7.61 -21.48
N THR A 171 15.65 8.48 -20.56
CA THR A 171 16.61 8.14 -19.51
C THR A 171 15.96 7.18 -18.50
N LYS A 172 16.78 6.46 -17.74
CA LYS A 172 16.31 5.55 -16.69
C LYS A 172 15.47 6.29 -15.64
N ASP A 173 15.90 7.50 -15.26
CA ASP A 173 15.16 8.35 -14.33
C ASP A 173 13.82 8.81 -14.94
N GLN A 174 13.78 9.12 -16.24
CA GLN A 174 12.50 9.39 -16.92
C GLN A 174 11.62 8.15 -17.00
N LEU A 175 12.17 6.96 -17.20
CA LEU A 175 11.40 5.70 -17.17
C LEU A 175 10.79 5.47 -15.79
N PHE A 176 11.57 5.70 -14.72
CA PHE A 176 11.07 5.62 -13.35
C PHE A 176 9.82 6.50 -13.17
N PHE A 177 9.86 7.77 -13.60
CA PHE A 177 8.72 8.67 -13.45
C PHE A 177 7.59 8.41 -14.47
N TYR A 178 7.90 7.89 -15.66
CA TYR A 178 6.88 7.54 -16.66
C TYR A 178 5.97 6.40 -16.18
N PHE A 179 6.52 5.46 -15.40
CA PHE A 179 5.76 4.35 -14.82
C PHE A 179 5.26 4.64 -13.39
N THR A 180 5.43 5.87 -12.90
CA THR A 180 4.82 6.34 -11.65
C THR A 180 3.36 6.75 -11.94
N ASN A 181 2.39 6.06 -11.34
CA ASN A 181 0.96 6.39 -11.46
C ASN A 181 0.57 7.60 -10.59
#